data_AF-A0A9D9HPS5-F1
#
_entry.id   AF-A0A9D9HPS5-F1
#
_cell.length_a   1.000
_cell.length_b   1.000
_cell.length_c   1.000
_cell.angle_alpha   90.00
_cell.angle_beta   90.00
_cell.angle_gamma   90.00
#
_symmetry.space_group_name_H-M   'P 1'
#
loop_
_entity.id
_entity.type
_entity.pdbx_description
1 polymer ?
#
loop_
_entity_poly.entity_id
_entity_poly.type
_entity_poly.pdbx_seq_one_letter_code
_entity_poly.pdbx_strand_id
1 'polypeptide(L)'
;MDVSSVASLKKLDCNYNKLKYLNLTDNRNLRELYCDINMLTSLELSGNLALKILDCNSNQLGSLDVSPAVEWWNDRREITVDDAPKAKKYSAEDIAALGYNIDLCGFPHQEEEILAPLDLIRRYEEERSSLNAEIGRVLADMSALLGEQAE
;
A
#
# COMPACT_ATOMS: atom_id res chain seq x y z
N MET A 1 -32.77 -20.55 1.39
CA MET A 1 -31.96 -21.74 1.71
C MET A 1 -31.54 -21.62 3.17
N ASP A 2 -31.65 -22.72 3.92
CA ASP A 2 -31.23 -22.76 5.31
C ASP A 2 -30.00 -23.67 5.44
N VAL A 3 -28.91 -23.13 5.98
CA VAL A 3 -27.68 -23.87 6.28
C VAL A 3 -27.25 -23.71 7.74
N SER A 4 -28.17 -23.24 8.61
CA SER A 4 -27.92 -23.04 10.05
C SER A 4 -27.46 -24.34 10.75
N SER A 5 -27.95 -25.49 10.32
CA SER A 5 -27.55 -26.80 10.86
C SER A 5 -26.09 -27.19 10.54
N VAL A 6 -25.42 -26.47 9.64
CA VAL A 6 -24.05 -26.77 9.18
C VAL A 6 -23.04 -25.82 9.84
N ALA A 7 -22.93 -25.87 11.17
CA ALA A 7 -22.09 -24.95 11.96
C ALA A 7 -20.58 -24.95 11.59
N SER A 8 -20.09 -26.02 10.97
CA SER A 8 -18.70 -26.16 10.51
C SER A 8 -18.42 -25.56 9.13
N LEU A 9 -19.42 -24.95 8.48
CA LEU A 9 -19.30 -24.41 7.13
C LEU A 9 -18.28 -23.26 7.09
N LYS A 10 -17.28 -23.38 6.21
CA LYS A 10 -16.22 -22.38 6.00
C LYS A 10 -16.38 -21.61 4.69
N LYS A 11 -16.99 -22.25 3.69
CA LYS A 11 -17.25 -21.70 2.37
C LYS A 11 -18.66 -22.09 1.95
N LEU A 12 -19.43 -21.13 1.45
CA LEU A 12 -20.71 -21.35 0.82
C LEU A 12 -20.70 -20.72 -0.56
N ASP A 13 -21.01 -21.52 -1.57
CA ASP A 13 -21.25 -21.06 -2.93
C ASP A 13 -22.66 -21.46 -3.34
N CYS A 14 -23.49 -20.45 -3.57
CA CYS A 14 -24.86 -20.58 -4.03
C CYS A 14 -25.18 -19.59 -5.15
N ASN A 15 -24.15 -19.24 -5.91
CA ASN A 15 -24.20 -18.38 -7.08
C ASN A 15 -25.21 -18.86 -8.13
N TYR A 16 -25.75 -17.94 -8.93
CA TYR A 16 -26.66 -18.23 -10.06
C TYR A 16 -27.90 -19.04 -9.68
N ASN A 17 -28.57 -18.66 -8.60
CA ASN A 17 -29.79 -19.33 -8.14
C ASN A 17 -30.98 -18.37 -8.13
N LYS A 18 -32.13 -18.85 -7.61
CA LYS A 18 -33.36 -18.06 -7.42
C LYS A 18 -33.67 -17.91 -5.94
N LEU A 19 -32.64 -17.80 -5.10
CA LEU A 19 -32.81 -17.69 -3.65
C LEU A 19 -33.44 -16.34 -3.31
N LYS A 20 -34.58 -16.39 -2.61
CA LYS A 20 -35.23 -15.21 -2.02
C LYS A 20 -34.81 -14.96 -0.57
N TYR A 21 -34.34 -16.03 0.09
CA TYR A 21 -33.82 -15.97 1.45
C TYR A 21 -32.58 -16.85 1.57
N LEU A 22 -31.68 -16.46 2.46
CA LEU A 22 -30.50 -17.22 2.84
C LEU A 22 -30.31 -17.07 4.37
N ASN A 23 -30.38 -18.18 5.11
CA ASN A 23 -30.18 -18.20 6.56
C ASN A 23 -28.76 -18.67 6.89
N LEU A 24 -27.97 -17.80 7.52
CA LEU A 24 -26.56 -18.00 7.90
C LEU A 24 -26.29 -17.82 9.40
N THR A 25 -27.34 -17.71 10.22
CA THR A 25 -27.26 -17.25 11.62
C THR A 25 -26.27 -18.05 12.48
N ASP A 26 -26.15 -19.36 12.24
CA ASP A 26 -25.29 -20.25 13.02
C ASP A 26 -23.92 -20.53 12.37
N ASN A 27 -23.65 -20.00 11.17
CA ASN A 27 -22.42 -20.25 10.43
C ASN A 27 -21.29 -19.27 10.83
N ARG A 28 -20.97 -19.20 12.13
CA ARG A 28 -19.97 -18.25 12.69
C ARG A 28 -18.55 -18.43 12.14
N ASN A 29 -18.25 -19.62 11.62
CA ASN A 29 -16.95 -19.96 11.04
C ASN A 29 -16.88 -19.71 9.52
N LEU A 30 -17.94 -19.19 8.90
CA LEU A 30 -17.99 -18.91 7.47
C LEU A 30 -16.95 -17.84 7.10
N ARG A 31 -16.10 -18.15 6.13
CA ARG A 31 -15.01 -17.28 5.65
C ARG A 31 -15.25 -16.75 4.24
N GLU A 32 -15.96 -17.52 3.44
CA GLU A 32 -16.25 -17.21 2.04
C GLU A 32 -17.74 -17.43 1.77
N LEU A 33 -18.43 -16.38 1.34
CA LEU A 33 -19.81 -16.43 0.90
C LEU A 33 -19.92 -15.91 -0.53
N TYR A 34 -20.37 -16.77 -1.42
CA TYR A 34 -20.75 -16.44 -2.79
C TYR A 34 -22.24 -16.70 -2.95
N CYS A 35 -23.00 -15.63 -3.16
CA CYS A 35 -24.44 -15.63 -3.36
C CYS A 35 -24.84 -14.68 -4.49
N ASP A 36 -23.96 -14.50 -5.47
CA ASP A 36 -24.20 -13.65 -6.63
C ASP A 36 -25.38 -14.17 -7.46
N ILE A 37 -26.01 -13.26 -8.22
CA ILE A 37 -27.07 -13.56 -9.20
C ILE A 37 -28.17 -14.41 -8.55
N ASN A 38 -28.86 -13.77 -7.60
CA ASN A 38 -29.97 -14.34 -6.84
C ASN A 38 -31.11 -13.30 -6.70
N MET A 39 -32.11 -13.58 -5.87
CA MET A 39 -33.26 -12.70 -5.63
C MET A 39 -33.36 -12.30 -4.15
N LEU A 40 -32.22 -12.20 -3.46
CA LEU A 40 -32.19 -11.84 -2.05
C LEU A 40 -32.60 -10.37 -1.88
N THR A 41 -33.57 -10.11 -1.00
CA THR A 41 -33.99 -8.75 -0.63
C THR A 41 -33.34 -8.25 0.66
N SER A 42 -32.83 -9.17 1.46
CA SER A 42 -32.07 -8.93 2.69
C SER A 42 -30.99 -9.99 2.83
N LEU A 43 -29.90 -9.64 3.50
CA LEU A 43 -28.79 -10.53 3.82
C LEU A 43 -28.22 -10.14 5.19
N GLU A 44 -28.45 -10.99 6.18
CA GLU A 44 -27.99 -10.79 7.56
C GLU A 44 -26.63 -11.45 7.78
N LEU A 45 -25.63 -10.67 8.19
CA LEU A 45 -24.24 -11.12 8.35
C LEU A 45 -23.67 -10.86 9.75
N SER A 46 -24.48 -10.39 10.70
CA SER A 46 -24.06 -10.03 12.07
C SER A 46 -23.38 -11.18 12.82
N GLY A 47 -23.78 -12.44 12.56
CA GLY A 47 -23.18 -13.63 13.14
C GLY A 47 -21.94 -14.16 12.43
N ASN A 48 -21.60 -13.64 11.24
CA ASN A 48 -20.58 -14.19 10.34
C ASN A 48 -19.29 -13.36 10.35
N LEU A 49 -18.82 -12.97 11.54
CA LEU A 49 -17.65 -12.09 11.73
C LEU A 49 -16.31 -12.65 11.21
N ALA A 50 -16.26 -13.94 10.90
CA ALA A 50 -15.09 -14.58 10.30
C ALA A 50 -15.02 -14.43 8.76
N LEU A 51 -16.03 -13.80 8.13
CA LEU A 51 -16.08 -13.58 6.69
C LEU A 51 -14.90 -12.74 6.21
N LYS A 52 -14.26 -13.23 5.15
CA LYS A 52 -13.15 -12.59 4.45
C LYS A 52 -13.54 -12.21 3.03
N ILE A 53 -14.42 -13.00 2.42
CA ILE A 53 -14.91 -12.80 1.06
C ILE A 53 -16.43 -12.85 1.08
N LEU A 54 -17.04 -11.81 0.53
CA LEU A 54 -18.48 -11.71 0.31
C LEU A 54 -18.71 -11.28 -1.13
N ASP A 55 -19.36 -12.13 -1.91
CA ASP A 55 -19.95 -11.77 -3.19
C ASP A 55 -21.46 -11.91 -3.10
N CYS A 56 -22.16 -10.79 -3.12
CA CYS A 56 -23.63 -10.72 -3.13
C CYS A 56 -24.14 -9.90 -4.31
N ASN A 57 -23.35 -9.79 -5.38
CA ASN A 57 -23.69 -9.00 -6.56
C ASN A 57 -24.97 -9.50 -7.25
N SER A 58 -25.62 -8.63 -8.01
CA SER A 58 -26.84 -8.99 -8.77
C SER A 58 -27.93 -9.65 -7.90
N ASN A 59 -28.20 -9.06 -6.73
CA ASN A 59 -29.35 -9.34 -5.88
C ASN A 59 -30.29 -8.11 -5.83
N GLN A 60 -31.35 -8.18 -5.02
CA GLN A 60 -32.34 -7.12 -4.82
C GLN A 60 -32.20 -6.49 -3.43
N LEU A 61 -30.97 -6.44 -2.91
CA LEU A 61 -30.66 -5.90 -1.58
C LEU A 61 -30.86 -4.38 -1.59
N GLY A 62 -31.76 -3.88 -0.74
CA GLY A 62 -31.99 -2.43 -0.60
C GLY A 62 -30.85 -1.72 0.16
N SER A 63 -30.22 -2.43 1.08
CA SER A 63 -29.01 -2.01 1.81
C SER A 63 -28.30 -3.26 2.32
N LEU A 64 -27.02 -3.13 2.64
CA LEU A 64 -26.23 -4.17 3.28
C LEU A 64 -25.61 -3.57 4.54
N ASP A 65 -25.99 -4.09 5.71
CA ASP A 65 -25.40 -3.68 6.97
C ASP A 65 -24.11 -4.45 7.22
N VAL A 66 -22.99 -3.72 7.25
CA VAL A 66 -21.65 -4.24 7.55
C VAL A 66 -21.10 -3.68 8.87
N SER A 67 -21.92 -2.93 9.62
CA SER A 67 -21.52 -2.32 10.90
C SER A 67 -20.99 -3.33 11.90
N PRO A 68 -21.55 -4.54 12.07
CA PRO A 68 -21.01 -5.55 12.98
C PRO A 68 -19.56 -5.97 12.66
N ALA A 69 -19.20 -6.04 11.37
CA ALA A 69 -17.84 -6.36 10.96
C ALA A 69 -16.87 -5.20 11.25
N VAL A 70 -17.33 -3.96 11.08
CA VAL A 70 -16.57 -2.75 11.43
C VAL A 70 -16.38 -2.64 12.94
N GLU A 71 -17.42 -2.90 13.73
CA GLU A 71 -17.34 -2.95 15.19
C GLU A 71 -16.35 -4.02 15.66
N TRP A 72 -16.41 -5.24 15.11
CA TRP A 72 -15.43 -6.28 15.39
C TRP A 72 -14.00 -5.88 15.02
N TRP A 73 -13.82 -5.25 13.86
CA TRP A 73 -12.50 -4.75 13.45
C TRP A 73 -11.96 -3.70 14.41
N ASN A 74 -12.84 -2.81 14.90
CA ASN A 74 -12.50 -1.73 15.82
C ASN A 74 -12.26 -2.22 17.25
N ASP A 75 -12.86 -3.33 17.69
CA ASP A 75 -12.61 -3.99 18.98
C ASP A 75 -11.45 -5.01 18.92
N ARG A 76 -10.65 -5.01 17.85
CA ARG A 76 -9.47 -5.89 17.81
C ARG A 76 -8.50 -5.53 18.94
N ARG A 77 -8.33 -6.48 19.87
CA ARG A 77 -7.43 -6.35 21.01
C ARG A 77 -5.99 -6.63 20.62
N GLU A 78 -5.08 -5.95 21.28
CA GLU A 78 -3.66 -6.27 21.18
C GLU A 78 -3.38 -7.65 21.78
N ILE A 79 -2.48 -8.38 21.15
CA ILE A 79 -2.07 -9.71 21.57
C ILE A 79 -0.59 -9.65 21.90
N THR A 80 -0.24 -10.00 23.14
CA THR A 80 1.14 -10.18 23.59
C THR A 80 1.40 -11.65 23.91
N VAL A 81 2.54 -12.17 23.46
CA VAL A 81 3.02 -13.52 23.77
C VAL A 81 4.48 -13.40 24.15
N ASP A 82 4.85 -13.88 25.34
CA ASP A 82 6.21 -13.81 25.89
C ASP A 82 6.79 -12.39 25.86
N ASP A 83 6.01 -11.42 26.35
CA ASP A 83 6.35 -9.98 26.38
C ASP A 83 6.61 -9.33 25.00
N ALA A 84 6.34 -10.06 23.92
CA ALA A 84 6.43 -9.54 22.56
C ALA A 84 5.03 -9.30 21.96
N PRO A 85 4.77 -8.14 21.33
CA PRO A 85 3.51 -7.89 20.64
C PRO A 85 3.39 -8.79 19.40
N LYS A 86 2.37 -9.64 19.35
CA LYS A 86 1.95 -10.41 18.17
C LYS A 86 0.91 -9.69 17.34
N ALA A 87 0.10 -8.83 17.96
CA ALA A 87 -0.77 -7.88 17.29
C ALA A 87 -0.81 -6.60 18.13
N LYS A 88 -0.48 -5.45 17.53
CA LYS A 88 -0.47 -4.15 18.19
C LYS A 88 -1.22 -3.14 17.34
N LYS A 89 -1.97 -2.23 17.96
CA LYS A 89 -2.62 -1.12 17.28
C LYS A 89 -1.63 0.05 17.27
N TYR A 90 -1.47 0.69 16.12
CA TYR A 90 -0.65 1.88 15.98
C TYR A 90 -1.53 3.04 15.51
N SER A 91 -1.36 4.22 16.12
CA SER A 91 -1.89 5.46 15.57
C SER A 91 -1.06 5.91 14.37
N ALA A 92 -1.53 6.92 13.63
CA ALA A 92 -0.75 7.52 12.55
C ALA A 92 0.56 8.13 13.09
N GLU A 93 0.49 8.77 14.27
CA GLU A 93 1.65 9.33 14.97
C GLU A 93 2.61 8.23 15.42
N ASP A 94 2.11 7.11 15.95
CA ASP A 94 2.96 5.97 16.33
C ASP A 94 3.73 5.42 15.12
N ILE A 95 3.06 5.28 13.97
CA ILE A 95 3.68 4.81 12.72
C ILE A 95 4.75 5.80 12.25
N ALA A 96 4.46 7.10 12.29
CA ALA A 96 5.43 8.13 11.91
C ALA A 96 6.65 8.15 12.85
N ALA A 97 6.43 7.97 14.15
CA ALA A 97 7.49 7.96 15.17
C ALA A 97 8.40 6.72 15.08
N LEU A 98 7.90 5.61 14.51
CA LEU A 98 8.72 4.42 14.26
C LEU A 98 9.80 4.64 13.19
N GLY A 99 9.80 5.79 12.50
CA GLY A 99 10.82 6.15 11.52
C GLY A 99 10.85 5.18 10.34
N TYR A 100 9.76 4.46 10.09
CA TYR A 100 9.65 3.60 8.92
C TYR A 100 9.77 4.47 7.68
N ASN A 101 10.79 4.19 6.88
CA ASN A 101 10.90 4.79 5.57
C ASN A 101 9.80 4.19 4.69
N ILE A 102 8.66 4.89 4.60
CA ILE A 102 7.53 4.52 3.74
C ILE A 102 7.93 4.62 2.26
N ASP A 103 9.03 5.34 1.97
CA ASP A 103 9.72 5.34 0.69
C ASP A 103 10.72 4.17 0.65
N LEU A 104 10.23 2.97 0.31
CA LEU A 104 11.07 1.81 -0.03
C LEU A 104 11.93 2.02 -1.30
N CYS A 105 11.99 3.23 -1.82
CA CYS A 105 12.90 3.63 -2.89
C CYS A 105 14.30 3.75 -2.30
N GLY A 106 15.08 2.66 -2.31
CA GLY A 106 16.51 2.64 -1.96
C GLY A 106 17.40 3.39 -2.96
N PHE A 107 16.91 4.47 -3.56
CA PHE A 107 17.72 5.36 -4.37
C PHE A 107 18.23 6.49 -3.47
N PRO A 108 19.55 6.75 -3.45
CA PRO A 108 20.06 7.94 -2.79
C PRO A 108 19.40 9.16 -3.44
N HIS A 109 18.64 9.91 -2.64
CA HIS A 109 18.17 11.23 -3.06
C HIS A 109 19.39 12.14 -3.10
N GLN A 110 19.97 12.31 -4.27
CA GLN A 110 20.91 13.39 -4.50
C GLN A 110 20.05 14.66 -4.58
N GLU A 111 20.01 15.41 -3.48
CA GLU A 111 19.43 16.75 -3.48
C GLU A 111 20.31 17.63 -4.35
N GLU A 112 19.96 17.74 -5.64
CA GLU A 112 20.55 18.77 -6.49
C GLU A 112 20.02 20.13 -6.01
N GLU A 113 20.93 20.98 -5.53
CA GLU A 113 20.61 22.37 -5.23
C GLU A 113 20.19 23.08 -6.51
N ILE A 114 18.88 23.31 -6.68
CA ILE A 114 18.35 24.05 -7.82
C ILE A 114 18.65 25.54 -7.60
N LEU A 115 19.76 26.00 -8.17
CA LEU A 115 20.12 27.41 -8.19
C LEU A 115 19.11 28.23 -9.02
N ALA A 116 18.90 29.48 -8.63
CA ALA A 116 18.14 30.42 -9.46
C ALA A 116 18.83 30.59 -10.82
N PRO A 117 18.08 30.89 -11.91
CA PRO A 117 18.64 30.89 -13.28
C PRO A 117 19.91 31.73 -13.46
N LEU A 118 20.00 32.89 -12.78
CA LEU A 118 21.18 33.76 -12.85
C LEU A 118 22.39 33.18 -12.10
N ASP A 119 22.18 32.60 -10.93
CA ASP A 119 23.25 31.96 -10.15
C ASP A 119 23.77 30.71 -10.84
N LEU A 120 22.89 29.96 -11.50
CA LEU A 120 23.24 28.82 -12.33
C LEU A 120 24.12 29.23 -13.51
N ILE A 121 23.74 30.28 -14.24
CA ILE A 121 24.54 30.82 -15.36
C ILE A 121 25.92 31.25 -14.87
N ARG A 122 25.98 32.02 -13.77
CA ARG A 122 27.25 32.49 -13.20
C ARG A 122 28.17 31.32 -12.84
N ARG A 123 27.62 30.29 -12.16
CA ARG A 123 28.38 29.09 -11.81
C ARG A 123 28.91 28.37 -13.04
N TYR A 124 28.09 28.22 -14.08
CA TYR A 124 28.54 27.62 -15.34
C TYR A 124 29.65 28.43 -16.02
N GLU A 125 29.59 29.76 -16.00
CA GLU A 125 30.63 30.61 -16.58
C GLU A 125 31.95 30.50 -15.81
N GLU A 126 31.90 30.52 -14.48
CA GLU A 126 33.07 30.35 -13.60
C GLU A 126 33.73 28.97 -13.79
N GLU A 127 32.93 27.90 -13.80
CA GLU A 127 33.42 26.53 -13.99
C GLU A 127 34.04 26.34 -15.38
N ARG A 128 33.39 26.86 -16.43
CA ARG A 128 33.95 26.83 -17.80
C ARG A 128 35.25 27.61 -17.91
N SER A 129 35.35 28.76 -17.25
CA SER A 129 36.58 29.57 -17.23
C SER A 129 37.74 28.80 -16.56
N SER A 130 37.47 28.18 -15.42
CA SER A 130 38.44 27.36 -14.70
C SER A 130 38.93 26.17 -15.53
N LEU A 131 38.01 25.42 -16.14
CA LEU A 131 38.33 24.26 -16.96
C LEU A 131 39.13 24.65 -18.21
N ASN A 132 38.79 25.76 -18.87
CA ASN A 132 39.56 26.27 -20.00
C ASN A 132 40.99 26.66 -19.60
N ALA A 133 41.17 27.25 -18.41
CA ALA A 133 42.50 27.57 -17.89
C ALA A 133 43.30 26.30 -17.55
N GLU A 134 42.65 25.24 -17.07
CA GLU A 134 43.27 23.93 -16.87
C GLU A 134 43.67 23.26 -18.19
N ILE A 135 42.78 23.26 -19.19
CA ILE A 135 43.09 22.77 -20.53
C ILE A 135 44.31 23.52 -21.09
N GLY A 136 44.36 24.85 -20.98
CA GLY A 136 45.50 25.64 -21.42
C GLY A 136 46.81 25.25 -20.74
N ARG A 137 46.79 25.01 -19.41
CA ARG A 137 47.96 24.53 -18.66
C ARG A 137 48.42 23.16 -19.15
N VAL A 138 47.49 22.21 -19.28
CA VAL A 138 47.79 20.84 -19.74
C VAL A 138 48.36 20.84 -21.16
N LEU A 139 47.80 21.67 -22.05
CA LEU A 139 48.32 21.82 -23.42
C LEU A 139 49.75 22.39 -23.42
N ALA A 140 50.04 23.39 -22.59
CA ALA A 140 51.38 23.94 -22.46
C ALA A 140 52.38 22.89 -21.94
N ASP A 141 51.99 22.09 -20.95
CA ASP A 141 52.82 21.01 -20.43
C ASP A 141 53.10 19.92 -21.49
N MET A 142 52.09 19.56 -22.28
CA MET A 142 52.22 18.63 -23.40
C MET A 142 53.17 19.17 -24.48
N SER A 143 53.04 20.44 -24.87
CA SER A 143 53.93 21.09 -25.84
C SER A 143 55.38 21.16 -25.35
N ALA A 144 55.59 21.43 -24.06
CA ALA A 144 56.92 21.45 -23.46
C ALA A 144 57.58 20.05 -23.43
N LEU A 145 56.79 18.99 -23.17
CA LEU A 145 57.26 17.60 -23.20
C LEU A 145 57.59 17.10 -24.60
N LEU A 146 56.85 17.57 -25.62
CA LEU A 146 57.06 17.21 -27.03
C LEU A 146 58.21 18.00 -27.68
N GLY A 147 58.80 18.98 -26.98
CA GLY A 147 59.97 19.73 -27.44
C GLY A 147 59.68 20.71 -28.58
N GLU A 148 58.41 21.04 -28.82
CA GLU A 148 58.04 22.08 -29.79
C GLU A 148 58.25 23.47 -29.16
N GLN A 149 59.48 23.98 -29.25
CA GLN A 149 59.68 25.43 -29.30
C GLN A 149 59.06 25.94 -30.60
N ALA A 150 57.91 26.59 -30.51
CA ALA A 150 57.39 27.36 -31.63
C ALA A 150 58.10 28.73 -31.65
N GLU A 151 58.82 29.00 -32.75
CA GLU A 151 58.99 30.35 -33.31
C GLU A 151 57.66 31.08 -33.46
#